data_AF-A0A3D1IX52-F1
#
_entry.id   AF-A0A3D1IX52-F1
#
_cell.length_a   1.000
_cell.length_b   1.000
_cell.length_c   1.000
_cell.angle_alpha   90.00
_cell.angle_beta   90.00
_cell.angle_gamma   90.00
#
_symmetry.space_group_name_H-M   'P 1'
#
loop_
_entity.id
_entity.type
_entity.pdbx_description
1 polymer ?
#
loop_
_entity_poly.entity_id
_entity_poly.type
_entity_poly.pdbx_seq_one_letter_code
_entity_poly.pdbx_strand_id
1 'polypeptide(L)' 'SAANGKGESAKDPVIIINADATTTHQSVINVLEAARLAGFEKVTFAAQASSKK' A
#
# COMPACT_ATOMS: atom_id res chain seq x y z
N SER A 1 7.17 23.79 -13.75
CA SER A 1 6.26 22.64 -13.76
C SER A 1 7.04 21.41 -14.18
N ALA A 2 7.52 20.62 -13.21
CA ALA A 2 8.37 19.47 -13.49
C ALA A 2 7.52 18.30 -14.02
N ALA A 3 8.02 17.69 -15.08
CA ALA A 3 7.37 16.68 -15.89
C ALA A 3 6.93 15.45 -15.10
N ASN A 4 5.66 15.08 -15.19
CA ASN A 4 5.24 13.71 -14.95
C ASN A 4 5.03 13.06 -16.33
N GLY A 5 6.08 12.43 -16.83
CA GLY A 5 6.02 11.56 -17.99
C GLY A 5 5.19 10.33 -17.64
N LYS A 6 3.89 10.40 -17.94
CA LYS A 6 2.98 9.27 -17.83
C LYS A 6 3.31 8.29 -18.95
N GLY A 7 4.29 7.43 -18.69
CA GLY A 7 4.67 6.31 -19.54
C GLY A 7 3.45 5.45 -19.86
N GLU A 8 3.39 5.05 -21.12
CA GLU A 8 2.32 4.32 -21.78
C GLU A 8 1.84 3.11 -20.97
N SER A 9 0.51 3.01 -20.77
CA SER A 9 -0.23 1.77 -20.49
C SER A 9 0.32 0.84 -19.38
N ALA A 10 0.95 1.39 -18.35
CA ALA A 10 1.32 0.65 -17.15
C ALA A 10 0.07 0.38 -16.31
N LYS A 11 -0.47 -0.84 -16.44
CA LYS A 11 -1.49 -1.45 -15.55
C LYS A 11 -1.35 -0.87 -14.14
N ASP A 12 -2.40 -0.24 -13.61
CA ASP A 12 -2.33 0.44 -12.31
C ASP A 12 -1.63 -0.46 -11.28
N PRO A 13 -0.46 -0.08 -10.74
CA PRO A 13 0.29 -0.95 -9.85
C PRO A 13 -0.53 -1.18 -8.57
N VAL A 14 -0.85 -2.45 -8.31
CA VAL A 14 -1.55 -2.85 -7.09
C VAL A 14 -0.51 -3.15 -6.02
N ILE A 15 -0.49 -2.34 -4.97
CA ILE A 15 0.40 -2.53 -3.82
C ILE A 15 -0.31 -3.43 -2.81
N ILE A 16 0.30 -4.56 -2.45
CA ILE A 16 -0.21 -5.49 -1.44
C ILE A 16 0.66 -5.38 -0.20
N ILE A 17 0.06 -4.94 0.90
CA ILE A 17 0.74 -4.80 2.19
C ILE A 17 0.35 -6.01 3.04
N ASN A 18 1.31 -6.90 3.30
CA ASN A 18 1.10 -8.03 4.20
C ASN A 18 1.51 -7.62 5.61
N ALA A 19 0.56 -7.68 6.54
CA ALA A 19 0.82 -7.43 7.96
C ALA A 19 0.44 -8.67 8.75
N ASP A 20 1.35 -9.12 9.61
CA ASP A 20 1.11 -10.24 10.51
C ASP A 20 0.48 -9.73 11.84
N ALA A 21 0.07 -10.68 12.70
CA ALA A 21 -0.53 -10.37 14.00
C ALA A 21 0.41 -9.61 14.96
N THR A 22 1.72 -9.64 14.76
CA THR A 22 2.70 -8.86 15.55
C THR A 22 2.93 -7.45 15.00
N THR A 23 2.40 -7.14 13.82
CA THR A 23 2.55 -5.82 13.20
C THR A 23 1.73 -4.78 13.96
N THR A 24 2.37 -3.72 14.44
CA THR A 24 1.67 -2.63 15.13
C THR A 24 0.77 -1.85 14.17
N HIS A 25 -0.36 -1.33 14.69
CA HIS A 25 -1.25 -0.47 13.91
C HIS A 25 -0.51 0.73 13.30
N GLN A 26 0.42 1.34 14.04
CA GLN A 26 1.22 2.47 13.57
C GLN A 26 2.08 2.13 12.34
N SER A 27 2.72 0.95 12.32
CA SER A 27 3.48 0.49 11.14
C SER A 27 2.62 0.40 9.89
N VAL A 28 1.36 -0.06 10.03
CA VAL A 28 0.41 -0.12 8.91
C VAL A 28 0.08 1.27 8.39
N ILE A 29 -0.21 2.21 9.30
CA ILE A 29 -0.50 3.61 8.94
C ILE A 29 0.66 4.23 8.17
N ASN A 30 1.89 4.04 8.65
CA ASN A 30 3.09 4.56 7.98
C ASN A 30 3.22 4.06 6.53
N VAL A 31 2.94 2.78 6.28
CA VAL A 31 3.00 2.20 4.93
C VAL A 31 1.87 2.73 4.05
N LEU A 32 0.65 2.88 4.58
CA LEU A 32 -0.47 3.46 3.85
C LEU A 32 -0.22 4.93 3.47
N GLU A 33 0.34 5.71 4.38
CA GLU A 33 0.73 7.10 4.11
C GLU A 33 1.86 7.16 3.07
N ALA A 34 2.89 6.33 3.19
CA ALA A 34 3.96 6.25 2.20
C ALA A 34 3.42 5.90 0.81
N ALA A 35 2.48 4.94 0.73
CA ALA A 35 1.86 4.56 -0.53
C ALA A 35 1.03 5.70 -1.15
N ARG A 36 0.30 6.45 -0.31
CA ARG A 36 -0.44 7.64 -0.72
C ARG A 36 0.50 8.75 -1.23
N LEU A 37 1.60 9.01 -0.52
CA LEU A 37 2.60 10.01 -0.91
C LEU A 37 3.32 9.64 -2.22
N ALA A 38 3.51 8.35 -2.46
CA ALA A 38 4.10 7.84 -3.70
C ALA A 38 3.10 7.82 -4.90
N GLY A 39 1.84 8.19 -4.68
CA GLY A 39 0.83 8.28 -5.75
C GLY A 39 0.21 6.93 -6.14
N PHE A 40 0.29 5.92 -5.26
CA PHE A 40 -0.38 4.64 -5.50
C PHE A 40 -1.87 4.73 -5.14
N GLU A 41 -2.73 4.74 -6.16
CA GLU A 41 -4.18 4.83 -5.97
C GLU A 41 -4.82 3.51 -5.53
N LYS A 42 -4.18 2.38 -5.83
CA LYS A 42 -4.67 1.03 -5.53
C LYS A 42 -3.76 0.34 -4.51
N VAL A 43 -4.15 0.44 -3.23
CA VAL A 43 -3.45 -0.19 -2.11
C VAL A 43 -4.38 -1.17 -1.43
N THR A 44 -3.97 -2.43 -1.31
CA THR A 44 -4.72 -3.46 -0.60
C THR A 44 -3.96 -3.88 0.65
N PHE A 45 -4.63 -3.74 1.80
CA PHE A 45 -4.10 -4.19 3.07
C PHE A 45 -4.57 -5.60 3.36
N ALA A 46 -3.64 -6.56 3.34
CA ALA A 46 -3.88 -7.94 3.73
C ALA A 46 -3.30 -8.13 5.13
N ALA A 47 -4.08 -7.78 6.16
CA ALA A 47 -3.79 -8.29 7.49
C ALA A 47 -4.08 -9.79 7.48
N GLN A 48 -3.09 -10.60 7.87
CA GLN A 48 -3.39 -11.87 8.50
C GLN A 48 -4.04 -11.55 9.84
N ALA A 49 -5.33 -11.17 9.80
CA ALA A 49 -6.14 -11.19 11.01
C ALA A 49 -5.93 -12.59 11.54
N SER A 50 -5.33 -12.69 12.73
CA SER A 50 -5.29 -13.90 13.50
C SER A 50 -6.73 -14.35 13.62
N SER A 51 -7.18 -15.17 12.67
CA SER A 51 -8.49 -15.81 12.66
C SER A 51 -8.40 -16.80 13.79
N LYS A 52 -8.56 -16.26 15.00
CA LYS A 52 -8.71 -17.00 16.22
C LYS A 52 -10.07 -17.68 16.11
N LYS A 53 -10.04 -18.88 15.54
CA LYS A 53 -11.04 -19.90 15.84
C LYS A 53 -11.02 -20.23 17.33
#